data_AF-A0A6N8G2J2-F1
#
_entry.id   AF-A0A6N8G2J2-F1
#
_cell.length_a   1.000
_cell.length_b   1.000
_cell.length_c   1.000
_cell.angle_alpha   90.00
_cell.angle_beta   90.00
_cell.angle_gamma   90.00
#
_symmetry.space_group_name_H-M   'P 1'
#
loop_
_entity.id
_entity.type
_entity.pdbx_description
1 polymer ?
#
loop_
_entity_poly.entity_id
_entity_poly.type
_entity_poly.pdbx_seq_one_letter_code
_entity_poly.pdbx_strand_id
1 'polypeptide(L)' 'MAKTSEVKRTTLRLPEDTLAKLQKLADEQGITLTAALQKAIATEDYVRGEIKQGGKILVEKPNHTFSEVVFR' A
#
# COMPACT_ATOMS: atom_id res chain seq x y z
N MET A 1 -19.51 8.12 18.40
CA MET A 1 -18.29 8.05 19.23
C MET A 1 -17.22 7.36 18.40
N ALA A 2 -16.21 8.08 17.92
CA ALA A 2 -15.13 7.48 17.14
C ALA A 2 -14.29 6.59 18.07
N LYS A 3 -14.15 5.31 17.72
CA LYS A 3 -13.35 4.36 18.47
C LYS A 3 -11.88 4.78 18.30
N THR A 4 -11.27 5.35 19.34
CA THR A 4 -9.83 5.62 19.36
C THR A 4 -9.13 4.29 19.17
N SER A 5 -8.53 4.08 17.99
CA SER A 5 -7.79 2.86 17.67
C SER A 5 -6.62 2.74 18.65
N GLU A 6 -6.68 1.77 19.56
CA GLU A 6 -5.57 1.49 20.48
C GLU A 6 -4.31 1.15 19.66
N VAL A 7 -3.24 1.94 19.85
CA VAL A 7 -1.96 1.68 19.19
C VAL A 7 -1.32 0.46 19.85
N LYS A 8 -1.18 -0.63 19.10
CA LYS A 8 -0.51 -1.85 19.56
C LYS A 8 0.90 -1.93 18.99
N ARG A 9 1.86 -2.29 19.86
CA ARG A 9 3.24 -2.60 19.44
C ARG A 9 3.32 -4.06 19.03
N THR A 10 3.79 -4.31 17.82
CA THR A 10 4.02 -5.65 17.27
C THR A 10 5.45 -5.73 16.73
N THR A 11 6.09 -6.89 16.93
CA THR A 11 7.38 -7.22 16.31
C THR A 11 7.13 -8.25 15.20
N LEU A 12 7.64 -7.96 14.00
CA LEU A 12 7.49 -8.82 12.83
C LEU A 12 8.87 -9.28 12.36
N ARG A 13 8.94 -10.50 11.82
CA ARG A 13 10.11 -10.97 11.07
C ARG A 13 9.77 -10.86 9.60
N LEU A 14 10.55 -10.09 8.87
CA LEU A 14 10.40 -9.90 7.43
C LEU A 14 11.68 -10.39 6.74
N PRO A 15 11.55 -10.98 5.53
CA PRO A 15 12.70 -11.17 4.65
C PRO A 15 13.44 -9.85 4.43
N GLU A 16 14.76 -9.91 4.33
CA GLU A 16 15.62 -8.72 4.19
C GLU A 16 15.23 -7.88 2.97
N ASP A 17 14.95 -8.53 1.84
CA ASP A 17 14.53 -7.86 0.60
C ASP A 17 13.19 -7.12 0.76
N THR A 18 12.29 -7.66 1.58
CA THR A 18 10.99 -7.05 1.88
C THR A 18 11.16 -5.82 2.77
N LEU A 19 12.03 -5.92 3.79
CA LEU A 19 12.36 -4.79 4.65
C LEU A 19 13.04 -3.67 3.85
N ALA A 20 13.94 -4.01 2.92
CA ALA A 20 14.60 -3.04 2.03
C ALA A 20 13.61 -2.32 1.11
N LYS A 21 12.63 -3.04 0.53
CA LYS A 21 11.55 -2.43 -0.27
C LYS A 21 10.71 -1.47 0.57
N LEU A 22 10.39 -1.84 1.80
CA LEU A 22 9.61 -0.98 2.70
C LEU A 22 10.40 0.27 3.12
N GLN A 23 11.70 0.13 3.39
CA GLN A 23 12.58 1.25 3.70
C GLN A 23 12.66 2.23 2.52
N LYS A 24 12.83 1.71 1.29
CA LYS A 24 12.81 2.53 0.08
C LYS A 24 11.52 3.33 -0.06
N LEU A 25 10.35 2.71 0.17
CA LEU A 25 9.06 3.41 0.15
C LEU A 25 8.98 4.54 1.18
N ALA A 26 9.56 4.32 2.36
CA ALA A 26 9.61 5.31 3.42
C ALA A 26 10.50 6.50 3.01
N ASP A 27 11.68 6.22 2.47
CA ASP A 27 12.68 7.22 2.06
C ASP A 27 12.18 8.07 0.88
N GLU A 28 11.61 7.45 -0.16
CA GLU A 28 11.05 8.14 -1.33
C GLU A 28 9.94 9.13 -0.97
N GLN A 29 9.24 8.88 0.14
CA GLN A 29 8.09 9.68 0.58
C GLN A 29 8.42 10.57 1.78
N GLY A 30 9.63 10.49 2.33
CA GLY A 30 10.04 11.23 3.53
C GLY A 30 9.21 10.88 4.78
N ILE A 31 8.80 9.62 4.94
CA ILE A 31 7.96 9.14 6.05
C ILE A 31 8.67 8.07 6.88
N THR A 32 8.12 7.75 8.06
CA THR A 32 8.65 6.67 8.89
C THR A 32 8.35 5.28 8.32
N LEU A 33 9.15 4.28 8.67
CA LEU A 33 8.92 2.88 8.27
C LEU A 33 7.53 2.38 8.68
N THR A 34 7.05 2.75 9.88
CA THR A 34 5.70 2.41 10.35
C THR A 34 4.63 3.06 9.48
N ALA A 35 4.79 4.33 9.12
CA ALA A 35 3.84 5.02 8.24
C ALA A 35 3.84 4.43 6.82
N ALA A 36 5.01 4.04 6.30
CA ALA A 36 5.12 3.33 5.03
C ALA A 36 4.37 1.99 5.06
N LEU A 37 4.50 1.22 6.16
CA LEU A 37 3.77 -0.03 6.34
C LEU A 37 2.25 0.19 6.40
N GLN A 38 1.81 1.18 7.18
CA GLN A 38 0.39 1.55 7.26
C GLN A 38 -0.17 1.95 5.90
N LYS A 39 0.58 2.75 5.13
CA LYS A 39 0.18 3.18 3.79
C LYS A 39 0.13 2.02 2.80
N ALA A 40 1.08 1.09 2.85
CA ALA A 40 1.07 -0.11 2.02
C ALA A 40 -0.18 -0.97 2.28
N ILE A 41 -0.54 -1.17 3.56
CA ILE A 41 -1.75 -1.89 3.95
C ILE A 41 -3.01 -1.17 3.46
N ALA A 42 -3.11 0.14 3.69
CA ALA A 42 -4.27 0.93 3.27
C ALA A 42 -4.44 0.95 1.75
N THR A 43 -3.34 1.02 1.00
CA THR A 43 -3.34 0.98 -0.47
C THR A 43 -3.87 -0.37 -0.96
N GLU A 44 -3.39 -1.47 -0.38
CA GLU A 44 -3.84 -2.82 -0.74
C GLU A 44 -5.33 -3.02 -0.43
N ASP A 45 -5.79 -2.56 0.73
CA ASP A 45 -7.21 -2.66 1.12
C ASP A 45 -8.11 -1.86 0.16
N TYR A 46 -7.71 -0.63 -0.19
CA TYR A 46 -8.42 0.19 -1.16
C TYR A 46 -8.48 -0.49 -2.54
N VAL A 47 -7.34 -0.91 -3.09
CA VAL A 47 -7.27 -1.55 -4.41
C VAL A 47 -8.13 -2.82 -4.45
N ARG A 48 -8.05 -3.67 -3.41
CA ARG A 48 -8.90 -4.87 -3.32
C ARG A 48 -10.38 -4.51 -3.16
N GLY A 49 -10.69 -3.47 -2.41
CA GLY A 49 -12.05 -2.96 -2.24
C GLY A 49 -12.69 -2.54 -3.56
N GLU A 50 -11.97 -1.77 -4.37
CA GLU A 50 -12.42 -1.34 -5.70
C GLU A 50 -12.66 -2.54 -6.61
N ILE A 51 -11.72 -3.49 -6.68
CA ILE A 51 -11.84 -4.69 -7.53
C ILE A 51 -13.05 -5.55 -7.12
N LYS A 52 -13.26 -5.76 -5.82
CA LYS A 52 -14.40 -6.56 -5.31
C LYS A 52 -15.76 -5.95 -5.65
N GLN A 53 -15.82 -4.63 -5.79
CA GLN A 53 -17.04 -3.90 -6.17
C GLN A 53 -17.25 -3.88 -7.70
N GLY A 54 -16.38 -4.54 -8.48
CA GLY A 54 -16.41 -4.54 -9.94
C GLY A 54 -15.66 -3.36 -10.58
N GLY A 55 -14.94 -2.58 -9.79
CA GLY A 55 -14.09 -1.49 -10.25
C GLY A 55 -12.84 -2.00 -10.97
N LYS A 56 -12.20 -1.09 -11.72
CA LYS A 56 -10.99 -1.37 -12.50
C LYS A 56 -9.85 -0.45 -12.07
N ILE A 57 -8.64 -0.97 -12.03
CA ILE A 57 -7.43 -0.18 -11.81
C ILE A 57 -6.77 0.08 -13.15
N LEU A 58 -6.60 1.36 -13.49
CA LEU A 58 -5.97 1.79 -14.74
C LEU A 58 -4.64 2.48 -14.44
N VAL A 59 -3.63 2.17 -15.25
CA VAL A 59 -2.37 2.92 -15.27
C VAL A 59 -2.34 3.73 -16.56
N GLU A 60 -2.22 5.04 -16.42
CA GLU A 60 -1.97 5.94 -17.54
C GLU A 60 -0.48 5.93 -17.88
N LYS A 61 -0.18 5.66 -19.15
CA LYS A 61 1.18 5.73 -19.70
C LYS A 61 1.50 7.16 -20.14
N PRO A 62 2.79 7.52 -20.31
CA PRO A 62 3.18 8.87 -20.76
C PRO A 62 2.57 9.31 -22.10
N ASN A 63 2.12 8.37 -22.93
CA ASN A 63 1.43 8.64 -24.20
C ASN A 63 -0.10 8.75 -24.06
N HIS A 64 -0.62 8.94 -22.84
CA HIS A 64 -2.04 9.02 -22.50
C HIS A 64 -2.86 7.77 -22.85
N THR A 65 -2.20 6.62 -23.03
CA THR A 65 -2.90 5.34 -23.15
C THR A 65 -3.09 4.71 -21.78
N PHE A 66 -4.25 4.07 -21.56
CA PHE A 66 -4.55 3.37 -20.32
C PHE A 66 -4.33 1.87 -20.48
N SER A 67 -3.79 1.22 -19.45
CA SER A 67 -3.72 -0.23 -19.34
C SER A 67 -4.41 -0.68 -18.05
N GLU A 68 -5.29 -1.67 -18.15
CA GLU A 68 -5.94 -2.27 -16.99
C GLU A 68 -4.94 -3.18 -16.26
N VAL A 69 -4.79 -2.96 -14.96
CA VAL A 69 -3.97 -3.81 -14.09
C VAL A 69 -4.87 -4.88 -13.49
N VAL A 70 -4.60 -6.13 -13.85
CA VAL A 70 -5.31 -7.29 -13.33
C VAL A 70 -4.51 -7.90 -12.18
N PHE A 71 -5.01 -7.72 -10.96
CA PHE A 71 -4.48 -8.37 -9.77
C PHE A 71 -5.07 -9.78 -9.66
N ARG A 72 -4.22 -10.81 -9.59
CA ARG A 72 -4.62 -12.23 -9.42
C ARG A 72 -4.26 -12.71 -8.02
#